data_AF-A0A7Y8IX78-F1
#
_entry.id   AF-A0A7Y8IX78-F1
#
_cell.length_a   1.000
_cell.length_b   1.000
_cell.length_c   1.000
_cell.angle_alpha   90.00
_cell.angle_beta   90.00
_cell.angle_gamma   90.00
#
_symmetry.space_group_name_H-M   'P 1'
#
loop_
_entity.id
_entity.type
_entity.pdbx_description
1 polymer ?
#
loop_
_entity_poly.entity_id
_entity_poly.type
_entity_poly.pdbx_seq_one_letter_code
_entity_poly.pdbx_strand_id
1 'polypeptide(L)'
;MKPLLVPQDEVGYYPTSVPSMVFYLRRPIYEEYDADPMVPRLQSARRVFCILSGEDFDYLVRDRKLVLHLLDRRPRLVTRLRNLPDESGRLRQDLLLVSNYPVPQTPDTETLDAP
;
A
#
# COMPACT_ATOMS: atom_id res chain seq x y z
N MET A 1 -14.53 -12.04 13.33
CA MET A 1 -13.53 -11.42 12.43
C MET A 1 -12.42 -10.84 13.29
N LYS A 2 -11.18 -11.33 13.13
CA LYS A 2 -10.01 -10.80 13.86
C LYS A 2 -9.63 -9.47 13.19
N PRO A 3 -9.47 -8.36 13.94
CA PRO A 3 -9.12 -7.09 13.32
C PRO A 3 -7.73 -7.21 12.68
N LEU A 4 -7.63 -6.90 11.38
CA LEU A 4 -6.36 -6.92 10.64
C LEU A 4 -5.38 -5.85 11.16
N LEU A 5 -5.92 -4.77 11.73
CA LEU A 5 -5.20 -3.64 12.31
C LEU A 5 -5.37 -3.62 13.83
N VAL A 6 -4.27 -3.48 14.56
CA VAL A 6 -4.25 -3.20 16.00
C VAL A 6 -3.87 -1.73 16.25
N PRO A 7 -4.22 -1.15 17.41
CA PRO A 7 -3.96 0.27 17.70
C PRO A 7 -2.49 0.70 17.64
N GLN A 8 -1.56 -0.25 17.82
CA GLN A 8 -0.13 0.01 17.78
C GLN A 8 0.47 0.01 16.37
N ASP A 9 -0.27 -0.50 15.38
CA ASP A 9 0.15 -0.55 13.97
C ASP A 9 0.19 0.88 13.41
N GLU A 10 1.19 1.22 12.62
CA GLU A 10 1.23 2.51 11.92
C GLU A 10 0.59 2.38 10.55
N VAL A 11 -0.24 3.35 10.18
CA VAL A 11 -0.96 3.33 8.91
C VAL A 11 -0.83 4.70 8.25
N GLY A 12 -0.56 4.72 6.95
CA GLY A 12 -0.38 5.98 6.24
C GLY A 12 -0.09 5.77 4.76
N TYR A 13 0.47 6.80 4.14
CA TYR A 13 0.72 6.82 2.71
C TYR A 13 2.04 7.49 2.33
N TYR A 14 2.50 7.19 1.11
CA TYR A 14 3.76 7.67 0.54
C TYR A 14 3.76 7.72 -0.99
N PRO A 15 4.31 8.78 -1.56
CA PRO A 15 3.71 10.12 -1.68
C PRO A 15 2.41 10.07 -2.52
N THR A 16 1.32 9.57 -1.94
CA THR A 16 0.02 9.53 -2.62
C THR A 16 -1.07 10.16 -1.78
N SER A 17 -1.80 11.14 -2.33
CA SER A 17 -2.88 11.80 -1.59
C SER A 17 -4.10 10.89 -1.46
N VAL A 18 -4.32 10.37 -0.26
CA VAL A 18 -5.48 9.54 0.11
C VAL A 18 -6.21 10.12 1.32
N PRO A 19 -6.72 11.37 1.21
CA PRO A 19 -7.29 12.12 2.34
C PRO A 19 -8.49 11.40 2.98
N SER A 20 -9.19 10.54 2.23
CA SER A 20 -10.31 9.76 2.73
C SER A 20 -9.90 8.70 3.78
N MET A 21 -8.63 8.32 3.86
CA MET A 21 -8.16 7.30 4.83
C MET A 21 -8.39 7.72 6.28
N VAL A 22 -8.18 9.00 6.62
CA VAL A 22 -8.37 9.48 8.00
C VAL A 22 -9.85 9.36 8.42
N PHE A 23 -10.76 9.57 7.48
CA PHE A 23 -12.20 9.47 7.71
C PHE A 23 -12.65 8.02 7.92
N TYR A 24 -12.15 7.09 7.10
CA TYR A 24 -12.55 5.68 7.19
C TYR A 24 -11.87 4.91 8.32
N LEU A 25 -10.59 5.19 8.59
CA LEU A 25 -9.84 4.45 9.60
C LEU A 25 -10.07 4.96 11.03
N ARG A 26 -10.63 6.17 11.18
CA ARG A 26 -10.94 6.81 12.49
C ARG A 26 -9.76 6.78 13.48
N ARG A 27 -8.54 6.86 12.94
CA ARG A 27 -7.28 6.84 13.70
C ARG A 27 -6.28 7.80 13.06
N PRO A 28 -5.27 8.25 13.82
CA PRO A 28 -4.17 9.00 13.25
C PRO A 28 -3.50 8.20 12.14
N ILE A 29 -3.32 8.83 10.98
CA ILE A 29 -2.51 8.30 9.89
C ILE A 29 -1.23 9.15 9.79
N TYR A 30 -0.15 8.53 9.31
CA TYR A 30 1.02 9.30 8.91
C TYR A 30 0.91 9.68 7.44
N GLU A 31 1.54 10.80 7.09
CA GLU A 31 1.66 11.28 5.72
C GLU A 31 3.13 11.58 5.50
N GLU A 32 3.81 10.79 4.67
CA GLU A 32 5.20 11.06 4.32
C GLU A 32 5.25 11.38 2.83
N TYR A 33 6.07 12.37 2.48
CA TYR A 33 6.25 12.81 1.10
C TYR A 33 7.68 12.54 0.61
N ASP A 34 8.62 12.31 1.53
CA ASP A 34 10.04 12.11 1.25
C ASP A 34 10.52 10.72 1.67
N ALA A 35 11.52 10.19 0.95
CA ALA A 35 12.06 8.86 1.21
C ALA A 35 12.81 8.78 2.55
N ASP A 36 13.51 9.86 2.90
CA ASP A 36 14.37 9.93 4.08
C ASP A 36 13.62 9.70 5.41
N PRO A 37 12.42 10.26 5.65
CA PRO A 37 11.61 9.91 6.82
C PRO A 37 10.85 8.58 6.67
N MET A 38 10.57 8.13 5.43
CA MET A 38 9.82 6.90 5.18
C MET A 38 10.65 5.63 5.42
N VAL A 39 11.90 5.61 4.96
CA VAL A 39 12.83 4.46 5.12
C VAL A 39 12.97 4.00 6.58
N PRO A 40 13.34 4.87 7.56
CA PRO A 40 13.48 4.45 8.95
C PRO A 40 12.16 3.98 9.56
N ARG A 41 11.02 4.51 9.12
CA ARG A 41 9.69 4.07 9.55
C ARG A 41 9.42 2.63 9.09
N LEU A 42 9.67 2.33 7.82
CA LEU A 42 9.50 0.99 7.26
C LEU A 42 10.51 -0.03 7.81
N GLN A 43 11.70 0.41 8.22
CA GLN A 43 12.69 -0.43 8.90
C GLN A 43 12.41 -0.63 10.40
N SER A 44 11.46 0.13 10.96
CA SER A 44 11.17 0.03 12.39
C SER A 44 10.60 -1.34 12.75
N ALA A 45 10.77 -1.73 14.02
CA ALA A 45 10.15 -2.95 14.55
C ALA A 45 8.62 -2.86 14.64
N ARG A 46 8.00 -1.74 14.29
CA ARG A 46 6.55 -1.56 14.34
C ARG A 46 5.93 -2.05 13.04
N ARG A 47 4.72 -2.58 13.12
CA ARG A 47 3.95 -2.99 11.94
C ARG A 47 3.45 -1.74 11.23
N VAL A 48 3.95 -1.51 10.03
CA VAL A 48 3.60 -0.38 9.19
C VAL A 48 2.78 -0.87 8.01
N PHE A 49 1.69 -0.19 7.71
CA PHE A 49 0.85 -0.38 6.54
C PHE A 49 0.85 0.91 5.73
N CYS A 50 1.36 0.83 4.50
CA CYS A 50 1.53 2.00 3.65
C CYS A 50 0.78 1.82 2.34
N ILE A 51 0.07 2.87 1.91
CA ILE A 51 -0.39 2.98 0.52
C ILE A 51 0.64 3.78 -0.27
N LEU A 52 1.09 3.25 -1.39
CA LEU A 52 2.08 3.90 -2.25
C LEU A 52 1.90 3.52 -3.72
N SER A 53 2.57 4.22 -4.63
CA SER A 53 2.48 3.89 -6.05
C SER A 53 3.37 2.70 -6.42
N GLY A 54 3.13 2.08 -7.59
CA GLY A 54 4.02 1.06 -8.14
C GLY A 54 5.47 1.54 -8.30
N GLU A 55 5.66 2.77 -8.77
CA GLU A 55 7.00 3.36 -8.95
C GLU A 55 7.72 3.52 -7.60
N ASP A 56 7.01 4.02 -6.59
CA ASP A 56 7.58 4.22 -5.25
C ASP A 56 7.90 2.89 -4.56
N PHE A 57 7.10 1.85 -4.83
CA PHE A 57 7.38 0.51 -4.34
C PHE A 57 8.70 -0.03 -4.89
N ASP A 58 8.87 0.03 -6.21
CA ASP A 58 10.08 -0.42 -6.87
C ASP A 58 11.29 0.38 -6.37
N TYR A 59 11.16 1.70 -6.22
CA TYR A 59 12.21 2.55 -5.65
C TYR A 59 12.60 2.13 -4.22
N LEU A 60 11.63 1.93 -3.33
CA LEU A 60 11.88 1.55 -1.94
C LEU A 60 12.49 0.15 -1.80
N VAL A 61 12.02 -0.81 -2.60
CA VAL A 61 12.51 -2.20 -2.54
C VAL A 61 13.87 -2.34 -3.22
N ARG A 62 14.05 -1.77 -4.42
CA ARG A 62 15.28 -1.94 -5.22
C ARG A 62 16.39 -1.02 -4.76
N ASP A 63 16.10 0.28 -4.65
CA ASP A 63 17.15 1.29 -4.41
C ASP A 63 17.46 1.45 -2.92
N ARG A 64 16.45 1.28 -2.06
CA ARG A 64 16.60 1.36 -0.60
C ARG A 64 16.69 0.01 0.10
N LYS A 65 16.63 -1.10 -0.65
CA LYS A 65 16.77 -2.49 -0.16
C LYS A 65 15.79 -2.83 0.97
N LEU A 66 14.59 -2.27 0.94
CA LEU A 66 13.57 -2.55 1.94
C LEU A 66 12.86 -3.86 1.64
N VAL A 67 12.58 -4.64 2.71
CA VAL A 67 11.76 -5.84 2.62
C VAL A 67 10.32 -5.43 2.86
N LEU A 68 9.56 -5.28 1.78
CA LEU A 68 8.14 -4.92 1.81
C LEU A 68 7.30 -6.05 1.22
N HIS A 69 6.17 -6.32 1.85
CA HIS A 69 5.19 -7.29 1.42
C HIS A 69 4.01 -6.57 0.76
N LEU A 70 3.74 -6.89 -0.50
CA LEU A 70 2.54 -6.43 -1.19
C LEU A 70 1.32 -7.19 -0.66
N LEU A 71 0.34 -6.44 -0.16
CA LEU A 71 -0.90 -6.99 0.42
C LEU A 71 -2.07 -6.88 -0.54
N ASP A 72 -2.20 -5.75 -1.24
CA ASP A 72 -3.25 -5.54 -2.25
C ASP A 72 -2.74 -4.57 -3.32
N ARG A 73 -3.28 -4.68 -4.53
CA ARG A 73 -2.99 -3.80 -5.68
C ARG A 73 -4.29 -3.37 -6.31
N ARG A 74 -4.49 -2.05 -6.40
CA ARG A 74 -5.70 -1.46 -6.99
C ARG A 74 -5.33 -0.46 -8.09
N PRO A 75 -6.00 -0.49 -9.25
CA PRO A 75 -5.84 0.55 -10.24
C PRO A 75 -6.40 1.87 -9.71
N ARG A 76 -5.62 2.94 -9.80
CA ARG A 76 -6.05 4.30 -9.51
C ARG A 76 -6.93 4.75 -10.68
N LEU A 77 -8.21 4.93 -10.41
CA LEU A 77 -9.15 5.53 -11.36
C LEU A 77 -8.77 7.00 -11.59
N VAL A 78 -7.94 7.26 -12.59
CA VAL A 78 -7.61 8.61 -13.03
C VAL A 78 -8.72 9.05 -13.99
N THR A 79 -9.61 9.94 -13.54
CA THR A 79 -10.70 10.52 -14.34
C THR A 79 -10.23 11.50 -15.43
N ARG A 80 -8.97 11.40 -15.90
CA ARG A 80 -8.54 12.15 -17.09
C ARG A 80 -9.12 11.47 -18.33
N LEU A 81 -10.36 11.83 -18.64
CA LEU A 81 -10.95 11.78 -19.98
C LEU A 81 -10.03 12.51 -20.97
N ARG A 82 -9.01 11.82 -21.48
CA ARG A 82 -8.35 12.05 -22.78
C ARG A 82 -7.19 11.05 -22.95
N ASN A 83 -7.45 10.03 -23.76
CA ASN A 83 -6.58 9.49 -24.81
C ASN A 83 -5.18 8.98 -24.41
N LEU A 84 -5.04 7.66 -24.18
CA LEU A 84 -4.18 6.71 -24.92
C LEU A 84 -3.93 5.44 -24.06
N PRO A 85 -3.98 4.22 -24.63
CA PRO A 85 -3.47 3.03 -23.98
C PRO A 85 -1.95 2.95 -24.22
N ASP A 86 -1.17 3.51 -23.30
CA ASP A 86 0.26 3.23 -23.20
C ASP A 86 0.47 2.25 -22.04
N GLU A 87 0.94 1.04 -22.32
CA GLU A 87 1.20 0.02 -21.29
C GLU A 87 2.18 0.51 -20.22
N SER A 88 3.08 1.41 -20.59
CA SER A 88 4.04 2.08 -19.71
C SER A 88 3.37 2.98 -18.67
N GLY A 89 2.16 3.48 -18.95
CA GLY A 89 1.38 4.35 -18.06
C GLY A 89 0.59 3.59 -16.98
N ARG A 90 0.42 2.27 -17.10
CA ARG A 90 -0.32 1.45 -16.13
C ARG A 90 0.42 1.30 -14.80
N LEU A 91 1.75 1.15 -14.83
CA LEU A 91 2.59 1.02 -13.63
C LEU A 91 2.56 2.29 -12.75
N ARG A 92 2.44 3.46 -13.39
CA ARG A 92 2.26 4.76 -12.72
C ARG A 92 0.94 4.93 -12.00
N GLN A 93 -0.05 4.13 -12.35
CA GLN A 93 -1.43 4.34 -11.96
C GLN A 93 -1.90 3.31 -10.94
N ASP A 94 -1.06 2.42 -10.42
CA ASP A 94 -1.50 1.49 -9.40
C ASP A 94 -1.21 2.01 -7.99
N LEU A 95 -2.21 1.87 -7.12
CA LEU A 95 -2.09 2.03 -5.68
C LEU A 95 -1.83 0.66 -5.08
N LEU A 96 -0.71 0.54 -4.39
CA LEU A 96 -0.28 -0.65 -3.69
C LEU A 96 -0.48 -0.46 -2.20
N LEU A 97 -1.12 -1.42 -1.56
CA LEU A 97 -1.10 -1.57 -0.12
C LEU A 97 0.05 -2.49 0.26
N VAL A 98 0.99 -1.99 1.05
CA VAL A 98 2.19 -2.73 1.44
C VAL A 98 2.36 -2.76 2.95
N SER A 99 3.11 -3.73 3.45
CA SER A 99 3.54 -3.79 4.84
C SER A 99 5.00 -4.20 4.98
N ASN A 100 5.68 -3.70 6.01
CA ASN A 100 7.01 -4.17 6.39
C ASN A 100 6.98 -5.49 7.20
N TYR A 101 5.80 -6.03 7.48
CA TYR A 101 5.62 -7.32 8.15
C TYR A 101 4.86 -8.30 7.26
N PRO A 102 5.17 -9.60 7.32
CA PRO A 102 4.39 -10.62 6.67
C PRO A 102 3.01 -10.67 7.34
N VAL A 103 1.97 -10.32 6.59
CA VAL A 103 0.59 -10.56 7.03
C VAL A 103 0.26 -12.02 6.76
N PRO A 104 -0.36 -12.75 7.70
CA PRO A 104 -0.85 -14.10 7.43
C PRO A 104 -1.83 -14.02 6.27
N GLN A 105 -1.49 -14.63 5.12
CA GLN A 105 -2.43 -14.77 4.02
C GLN A 105 -3.58 -15.64 4.54
N THR A 106 -4.76 -15.06 4.70
CA THR A 106 -5.96 -15.87 4.88
C THR A 106 -6.15 -16.55 3.52
N PRO A 107 -6.05 -17.88 3.43
CA PRO A 107 -6.25 -18.55 2.15
C PRO A 107 -7.63 -18.18 1.64
N ASP A 108 -7.70 -17.65 0.41
CA ASP A 108 -8.94 -17.48 -0.33
C ASP A 108 -9.67 -18.80 -0.25
N THR A 109 -10.78 -18.82 0.50
CA THR A 109 -11.66 -19.99 0.54
C THR A 109 -12.51 -19.93 -0.72
N GLU A 110 -11.85 -20.09 -1.88
CA GLU A 110 -12.50 -20.46 -3.12
C GLU A 110 -12.30 -21.97 -3.29
N THR A 111 -13.07 -22.71 -2.50
CA THR A 111 -13.38 -24.10 -2.80
C THR A 111 -14.83 -24.29 -2.40
N LEU A 112 -15.72 -24.07 -3.36
CA LEU A 112 -17.00 -24.78 -3.35
C LEU A 112 -17.28 -25.22 -4.79
N ASP A 113 -16.71 -26.39 -5.07
CA ASP A 113 -17.06 -27.24 -6.19
C ASP A 113 -18.51 -27.73 -6.02
N ALA A 114 -19.31 -27.47 -7.06
CA ALA A 114 -20.50 -28.20 -7.55
C ALA A 114 -21.65 -28.50 -6.54
N PRO A 115 -22.86 -28.92 -7.01
CA PRO A 115 -23.12 -29.93 -8.04
C PRO A 115 -23.41 -29.41 -9.45
#